data_AF-A0A2G2XAF0-F1
#
_entry.id   AF-A0A2G2XAF0-F1
#
_cell.length_a   1.000
_cell.length_b   1.000
_cell.length_c   1.000
_cell.angle_alpha   90.00
_cell.angle_beta   90.00
_cell.angle_gamma   90.00
#
_symmetry.space_group_name_H-M   'P 1'
#
loop_
_entity.id
_entity.type
_entity.pdbx_description
1 polymer ?
#
loop_
_entity_poly.entity_id
_entity_poly.type
_entity_poly.pdbx_seq_one_letter_code
_entity_poly.pdbx_strand_id
1 'polypeptide(L)'
;MKDLTVIRQFLPTHPYDPEEVTRTAISLSLQYANYNHDFIIKAKAEAKDRLTQDLYAICDTGYGLLISELQDSIQSLANKDYSGLENSLSKCPRFVSDCQNALGDMITPQILDGSKKQADIVSMSIIAEGLIQK
;
A
#
# COMPACT_ATOMS: atom_id res chain seq x y z
N MET A 1 -5.81 -11.77 12.94
CA MET A 1 -6.09 -12.98 12.12
C MET A 1 -7.39 -13.71 12.48
N LYS A 2 -7.95 -13.61 13.71
CA LYS A 2 -9.24 -14.26 14.04
C LYS A 2 -10.44 -13.72 13.24
N ASP A 3 -10.41 -12.45 12.85
CA ASP A 3 -11.55 -11.79 12.18
C ASP A 3 -11.73 -12.22 10.71
N LEU A 4 -10.63 -12.53 10.01
CA LEU A 4 -10.64 -13.07 8.65
C LEU A 4 -11.37 -14.42 8.57
N THR A 5 -11.22 -15.27 9.59
CA THR A 5 -11.87 -16.59 9.63
C THR A 5 -13.39 -16.46 9.71
N VAL A 6 -13.89 -15.47 10.45
CA VAL A 6 -15.34 -15.22 10.58
C VAL A 6 -15.90 -14.63 9.28
N ILE A 7 -15.23 -13.63 8.70
CA ILE A 7 -15.66 -13.03 7.44
C ILE A 7 -15.74 -14.08 6.32
N ARG A 8 -14.74 -14.96 6.20
CA ARG A 8 -14.73 -16.07 5.21
C ARG A 8 -15.93 -17.02 5.32
N GLN A 9 -16.56 -17.16 6.48
CA GLN A 9 -17.74 -18.01 6.67
C GLN A 9 -19.03 -17.40 6.11
N PHE A 10 -19.14 -16.07 6.08
CA PHE A 10 -20.34 -15.37 5.61
C PHE A 10 -20.28 -14.92 4.14
N LEU A 11 -19.07 -14.88 3.57
CA LEU A 11 -18.85 -14.45 2.20
C LEU A 11 -19.47 -15.35 1.10
N PRO A 12 -19.55 -16.69 1.21
CA PRO A 12 -20.06 -17.54 0.12
C PRO A 12 -21.50 -17.24 -0.34
N THR A 13 -22.30 -16.60 0.52
CA THR A 13 -23.70 -16.21 0.24
C THR A 13 -23.86 -14.74 -0.14
N HIS A 14 -22.78 -13.95 -0.08
CA HIS A 14 -22.80 -12.52 -0.39
C HIS A 14 -22.49 -12.31 -1.89
N PRO A 15 -23.20 -11.44 -2.62
CA PRO A 15 -23.03 -11.25 -4.07
C PRO A 15 -21.79 -10.42 -4.45
N TYR A 16 -20.69 -10.52 -3.68
CA TYR A 16 -19.45 -9.82 -4.01
C TYR A 16 -18.57 -10.66 -4.93
N ASP A 17 -17.78 -9.98 -5.77
CA ASP A 17 -16.72 -10.59 -6.57
C ASP A 17 -15.36 -10.33 -5.87
N PRO A 18 -14.68 -11.36 -5.34
CA PRO A 18 -13.38 -11.21 -4.71
C PRO A 18 -12.33 -10.53 -5.60
N GLU A 19 -12.34 -10.80 -6.91
CA GLU A 19 -11.39 -10.19 -7.85
C GLU A 19 -11.66 -8.68 -7.96
N GLU A 20 -12.93 -8.27 -8.05
CA GLU A 20 -13.28 -6.85 -8.19
C GLU A 20 -13.06 -6.05 -6.90
N VAL A 21 -13.33 -6.65 -5.74
CA VAL A 21 -12.99 -6.05 -4.44
C VAL A 21 -11.48 -5.88 -4.31
N THR A 22 -10.71 -6.90 -4.70
CA THR A 22 -9.24 -6.84 -4.71
C THR A 22 -8.74 -5.74 -5.65
N ARG A 23 -9.24 -5.69 -6.89
CA ARG A 23 -8.90 -4.65 -7.88
C ARG A 23 -9.17 -3.24 -7.34
N THR A 24 -10.33 -3.04 -6.71
CA THR A 24 -10.73 -1.76 -6.14
C THR A 24 -9.81 -1.36 -5.00
N ALA A 25 -9.49 -2.28 -4.09
CA ALA A 25 -8.58 -2.02 -2.97
C ALA A 25 -7.17 -1.67 -3.45
N ILE A 26 -6.62 -2.36 -4.44
CA ILE A 26 -5.30 -2.07 -5.01
C ILE A 26 -5.30 -0.72 -5.72
N SER A 27 -6.36 -0.42 -6.48
CA SER A 27 -6.49 0.85 -7.20
C SER A 27 -6.57 2.05 -6.23
N LEU A 28 -7.31 1.89 -5.14
CA LEU A 28 -7.35 2.88 -4.07
C LEU A 28 -5.98 3.04 -3.39
N SER A 29 -5.31 1.92 -3.10
CA SER A 29 -3.96 1.91 -2.54
C SER A 29 -2.97 2.66 -3.43
N LEU A 30 -3.05 2.45 -4.75
CA LEU A 30 -2.21 3.12 -5.75
C LEU A 30 -2.50 4.62 -5.80
N GLN A 31 -3.77 5.03 -5.75
CA GLN A 31 -4.13 6.44 -5.72
C GLN A 31 -3.53 7.16 -4.51
N TYR A 32 -3.63 6.56 -3.32
CA TYR A 32 -3.05 7.14 -2.10
C TYR A 32 -1.53 7.11 -2.11
N ALA A 33 -0.92 6.05 -2.65
CA ALA A 33 0.53 5.98 -2.79
C ALA A 33 1.06 7.12 -3.66
N ASN A 34 0.43 7.40 -4.81
CA ASN A 34 0.77 8.54 -5.66
C ASN A 34 0.60 9.88 -4.94
N TYR A 35 -0.52 10.10 -4.25
CA TYR A 35 -0.75 11.33 -3.49
C TYR A 35 0.32 11.57 -2.42
N ASN A 36 0.63 10.53 -1.64
CA ASN A 36 1.67 10.61 -0.61
C ASN A 36 3.05 10.81 -1.24
N HIS A 37 3.33 10.18 -2.38
CA HIS A 37 4.60 10.33 -3.10
C HIS A 37 4.81 11.76 -3.59
N ASP A 38 3.79 12.37 -4.21
CA ASP A 38 3.82 13.76 -4.65
C ASP A 38 4.11 14.72 -3.49
N PHE A 39 3.47 14.47 -2.34
CA PHE A 39 3.73 15.24 -1.13
C PHE A 39 5.19 15.13 -0.68
N ILE A 40 5.73 13.90 -0.64
CA ILE A 40 7.12 13.64 -0.24
C ILE A 40 8.11 14.31 -1.20
N ILE A 41 7.87 14.23 -2.52
CA ILE A 41 8.71 14.89 -3.53
C ILE A 41 8.76 16.41 -3.28
N LYS A 42 7.59 17.02 -3.02
CA LYS A 42 7.50 18.44 -2.72
C LYS A 42 8.22 18.79 -1.41
N ALA A 43 7.98 18.03 -0.35
CA ALA A 43 8.62 18.25 0.95
C ALA A 43 10.14 18.11 0.88
N LYS A 44 10.65 17.15 0.10
CA LYS A 44 12.08 16.99 -0.20
C LYS A 44 12.67 18.23 -0.86
N ALA A 45 11.98 18.80 -1.85
CA ALA A 45 12.44 19.99 -2.57
C ALA A 45 12.42 21.26 -1.71
N GLU A 46 11.49 21.35 -0.76
CA GLU A 46 11.35 22.49 0.15
C GLU A 46 12.25 22.42 1.39
N ALA A 47 12.76 21.24 1.74
CA ALA A 47 13.67 21.04 2.86
C ALA A 47 14.98 21.82 2.67
N LYS A 48 15.38 22.57 3.70
CA LYS A 48 16.56 23.45 3.66
C LYS A 48 17.84 22.78 4.12
N ASP A 49 17.73 21.80 5.02
CA ASP A 49 18.86 21.06 5.54
C ASP A 49 19.00 19.69 4.86
N ARG A 50 20.24 19.25 4.73
CA ARG A 50 20.59 18.00 4.03
C ARG A 50 20.04 16.76 4.72
N LEU A 51 19.99 16.75 6.05
CA LEU A 51 19.48 15.61 6.80
C LEU A 51 18.01 15.35 6.45
N THR A 52 17.17 16.38 6.52
CA THR A 52 15.75 16.29 6.15
C THR A 52 15.56 15.88 4.68
N GLN A 53 16.39 16.41 3.77
CA GLN A 53 16.38 15.99 2.36
C GLN A 53 16.69 14.49 2.19
N ASP A 54 17.73 14.00 2.88
CA ASP A 54 18.15 12.60 2.83
C ASP A 54 17.06 11.67 3.40
N LEU A 55 16.40 12.07 4.49
CA LEU A 55 15.27 11.32 5.05
C LEU A 55 14.08 11.27 4.08
N TYR A 56 13.73 12.38 3.44
CA TYR A 56 12.69 12.39 2.41
C TYR A 56 13.08 11.59 1.16
N ALA A 57 14.36 11.48 0.82
CA ALA A 57 14.82 10.63 -0.29
C ALA A 57 14.59 9.13 -0.03
N ILE A 58 14.66 8.70 1.24
CA ILE A 58 14.30 7.33 1.63
C ILE A 58 12.79 7.12 1.42
N CYS A 59 11.96 8.06 1.88
CA CYS A 59 10.51 8.01 1.66
C CYS A 59 10.14 8.02 0.17
N ASP A 60 10.79 8.85 -0.64
CA ASP A 60 10.60 8.93 -2.09
C ASP A 60 10.86 7.57 -2.75
N THR A 61 11.98 6.94 -2.41
CA THR A 61 12.31 5.60 -2.89
C THR A 61 11.28 4.56 -2.43
N GLY A 62 10.88 4.59 -1.16
CA GLY A 62 9.88 3.67 -0.60
C GLY A 62 8.54 3.78 -1.31
N TYR A 63 8.00 4.99 -1.49
CA TYR A 63 6.75 5.21 -2.19
C TYR A 63 6.83 4.85 -3.68
N GLY A 64 7.96 5.11 -4.34
CA GLY A 64 8.19 4.66 -5.72
C GLY A 64 8.14 3.13 -5.87
N LEU A 65 8.76 2.39 -4.94
CA LEU A 65 8.70 0.93 -4.93
C LEU A 65 7.29 0.41 -4.60
N LEU A 66 6.59 1.06 -3.67
CA LEU A 66 5.19 0.74 -3.37
C LEU A 66 4.29 0.89 -4.60
N ILE A 67 4.43 1.99 -5.34
CA ILE A 67 3.68 2.24 -6.57
C ILE A 67 3.95 1.13 -7.60
N SER A 68 5.21 0.74 -7.78
CA SER A 68 5.59 -0.34 -8.70
C SER A 68 4.93 -1.66 -8.33
N GLU A 69 5.02 -2.11 -7.08
CA GLU A 69 4.41 -3.39 -6.67
C GLU A 69 2.88 -3.35 -6.73
N LEU A 70 2.24 -2.19 -6.51
CA LEU A 70 0.79 -2.05 -6.69
C LEU A 70 0.39 -2.14 -8.17
N GLN A 71 1.19 -1.58 -9.08
CA GLN A 71 0.98 -1.74 -10.53
C GLN A 71 1.18 -3.19 -10.97
N ASP A 72 2.22 -3.85 -10.48
CA ASP A 72 2.45 -5.28 -10.72
C ASP A 72 1.29 -6.13 -10.20
N SER A 73 0.77 -5.81 -9.01
CA SER A 73 -0.40 -6.48 -8.43
C SER A 73 -1.65 -6.34 -9.32
N ILE A 74 -1.91 -5.14 -9.88
CA ILE A 74 -3.02 -4.93 -10.83
C ILE A 74 -2.83 -5.80 -12.08
N GLN A 75 -1.61 -5.86 -12.62
CA GLN A 75 -1.30 -6.63 -13.82
C GLN A 75 -1.41 -8.15 -13.58
N SER A 76 -0.90 -8.64 -12.45
CA SER A 76 -1.01 -10.04 -12.04
C SER A 76 -2.47 -10.44 -11.84
N LEU A 77 -3.28 -9.61 -11.18
CA LEU A 77 -4.72 -9.85 -11.05
C LEU A 77 -5.42 -9.93 -12.41
N ALA A 78 -5.12 -9.00 -13.32
CA ALA A 78 -5.70 -9.01 -14.67
C ALA A 78 -5.32 -10.28 -15.46
N ASN A 79 -4.13 -10.83 -15.21
CA ASN A 79 -3.63 -12.06 -15.83
C ASN A 79 -4.06 -13.33 -15.09
N LYS A 80 -4.80 -13.23 -13.98
CA LYS A 80 -5.11 -14.33 -13.06
C LYS A 80 -3.87 -15.04 -12.50
N ASP A 81 -2.75 -14.31 -12.42
CA ASP A 81 -1.53 -14.77 -11.78
C ASP A 81 -1.60 -14.47 -10.27
N TYR A 82 -2.32 -15.33 -9.54
CA TYR A 82 -2.54 -15.13 -8.10
C TYR A 82 -1.28 -15.33 -7.26
N SER A 83 -0.27 -16.04 -7.79
CA SER A 83 1.03 -16.18 -7.14
C SER A 83 1.84 -14.88 -7.26
N GLY A 84 1.86 -14.28 -8.46
CA GLY A 84 2.47 -12.96 -8.67
C GLY A 84 1.78 -11.86 -7.86
N LEU A 85 0.44 -11.88 -7.83
CA LEU A 85 -0.38 -10.96 -7.04
C LEU A 85 -0.03 -11.03 -5.54
N GLU A 86 -0.02 -12.23 -4.95
CA GLU A 86 0.32 -12.43 -3.54
C GLU A 86 1.76 -11.97 -3.24
N ASN A 87 2.71 -12.34 -4.11
CA ASN A 87 4.11 -11.96 -3.96
C ASN A 87 4.30 -10.44 -3.97
N SER A 88 3.68 -9.72 -4.91
CA SER A 88 3.78 -8.26 -4.98
C SER A 88 3.11 -7.57 -3.80
N LEU A 89 1.87 -7.95 -3.45
CA LEU A 89 1.17 -7.36 -2.30
C LEU A 89 1.87 -7.59 -0.97
N SER A 90 2.54 -8.73 -0.79
CA SER A 90 3.26 -9.05 0.46
C SER A 90 4.41 -8.09 0.77
N LYS A 91 4.98 -7.41 -0.25
CA LYS A 91 6.08 -6.47 -0.09
C LYS A 91 5.59 -5.06 0.29
N CYS A 92 4.38 -4.68 -0.12
CA CYS A 92 3.82 -3.34 0.06
C CYS A 92 3.88 -2.81 1.50
N PRO A 93 3.57 -3.59 2.56
CA PRO A 93 3.62 -3.09 3.94
C PRO A 93 4.99 -2.55 4.35
N ARG A 94 6.07 -3.20 3.88
CA ARG A 94 7.43 -2.78 4.19
C ARG A 94 7.70 -1.36 3.70
N PHE A 95 7.33 -1.06 2.45
CA PHE A 95 7.60 0.24 1.85
C PHE A 95 6.87 1.40 2.54
N VAL A 96 5.67 1.15 3.08
CA VAL A 96 4.97 2.13 3.92
C VAL A 96 5.73 2.37 5.23
N SER A 97 6.19 1.28 5.87
CA SER A 97 6.91 1.37 7.14
C SER A 97 8.31 1.99 7.00
N ASP A 98 9.01 1.77 5.89
CA ASP A 98 10.37 2.28 5.65
C ASP A 98 10.37 3.81 5.69
N CYS A 99 9.37 4.48 5.12
CA CYS A 99 9.24 5.93 5.21
C CYS A 99 8.96 6.42 6.64
N GLN A 100 8.04 5.75 7.36
CA GLN A 100 7.74 6.11 8.76
C GLN A 100 8.98 5.95 9.65
N ASN A 101 9.71 4.86 9.48
CA ASN A 101 10.92 4.56 10.24
C ASN A 101 12.06 5.53 9.91
N ALA A 102 12.20 5.92 8.63
CA ALA A 102 13.21 6.89 8.22
C ALA A 102 12.97 8.26 8.85
N LEU A 103 11.73 8.75 8.84
CA LEU A 103 11.41 10.05 9.41
C LEU A 103 11.44 10.05 10.94
N GLY A 104 11.08 8.94 11.59
CA GLY A 104 11.14 8.82 13.06
C GLY A 104 10.44 10.01 13.75
N ASP A 105 11.15 10.68 14.65
CA ASP A 105 10.63 11.85 15.38
C ASP A 105 10.46 13.11 14.51
N MET A 106 11.03 13.12 13.29
CA MET A 106 10.88 14.20 12.32
C MET A 106 9.63 14.04 11.44
N ILE A 107 8.83 12.99 11.67
CA ILE A 107 7.61 12.77 10.91
C ILE A 107 6.59 13.88 11.20
N THR A 108 6.07 14.49 10.14
CA THR A 108 5.00 15.47 10.28
C THR A 108 3.66 14.75 10.51
N PRO A 109 2.69 15.38 11.18
CA PRO A 109 1.36 14.79 11.35
C PRO A 109 0.70 14.39 10.03
N GLN A 110 0.93 15.17 8.96
CA GLN A 110 0.38 14.90 7.63
C GLN A 110 0.97 13.61 7.01
N ILE A 111 2.28 13.39 7.13
CA ILE A 111 2.91 12.16 6.63
C ILE A 111 2.52 10.97 7.50
N LEU A 112 2.45 11.15 8.82
CA LEU A 112 2.04 10.09 9.72
C LEU A 112 0.62 9.61 9.42
N ASP A 113 -0.33 10.54 9.23
CA ASP A 113 -1.71 10.22 8.86
C ASP A 113 -1.78 9.57 7.47
N GLY A 114 -1.10 10.15 6.48
CA GLY A 114 -1.02 9.61 5.11
C GLY A 114 -0.46 8.19 5.07
N SER A 115 0.62 7.92 5.80
CA SER A 115 1.24 6.58 5.88
C SER A 115 0.39 5.58 6.66
N LYS A 116 -0.29 6.00 7.75
CA LYS A 116 -1.25 5.11 8.46
C LYS A 116 -2.39 4.70 7.55
N LYS A 117 -2.98 5.67 6.85
CA LYS A 117 -4.04 5.42 5.88
C LYS A 117 -3.58 4.51 4.74
N GLN A 118 -2.35 4.72 4.24
CA GLN A 118 -1.75 3.83 3.25
C GLN A 118 -1.60 2.40 3.79
N ALA A 119 -1.12 2.23 5.03
CA ALA A 119 -0.96 0.91 5.65
C ALA A 119 -2.30 0.18 5.79
N ASP A 120 -3.35 0.89 6.19
CA ASP A 120 -4.70 0.34 6.30
C ASP A 120 -5.21 -0.13 4.92
N ILE A 121 -5.06 0.68 3.88
CA ILE A 121 -5.53 0.34 2.53
C ILE A 121 -4.72 -0.82 1.92
N VAL A 122 -3.40 -0.85 2.12
CA VAL A 122 -2.56 -2.00 1.72
C VAL A 122 -3.03 -3.28 2.44
N SER A 123 -3.34 -3.19 3.74
CA SER A 123 -3.88 -4.32 4.50
C SER A 123 -5.22 -4.77 3.95
N MET A 124 -6.09 -3.84 3.54
CA MET A 124 -7.34 -4.16 2.86
C MET A 124 -7.09 -4.88 1.52
N SER A 125 -6.10 -4.47 0.73
CA SER A 125 -5.74 -5.14 -0.53
C SER A 125 -5.31 -6.59 -0.28
N ILE A 126 -4.46 -6.83 0.72
CA ILE A 126 -3.99 -8.18 1.09
C ILE A 126 -5.15 -9.04 1.61
N ILE A 127 -6.02 -8.48 2.45
CA ILE A 127 -7.19 -9.19 2.96
C ILE A 127 -8.12 -9.57 1.82
N ALA A 128 -8.41 -8.64 0.91
CA ALA A 128 -9.28 -8.86 -0.24
C ALA A 128 -8.72 -9.95 -1.18
N GLU A 129 -7.42 -9.89 -1.48
CA GLU A 129 -6.73 -10.91 -2.26
C GLU A 129 -6.89 -12.30 -1.62
N GLY A 130 -6.73 -12.38 -0.30
CA GLY A 130 -6.92 -13.63 0.45
C GLY A 130 -8.36 -14.17 0.47
N LEU A 131 -9.32 -13.50 -0.17
CA LEU A 131 -10.69 -14.00 -0.37
C LEU A 131 -10.90 -14.62 -1.76
N ILE A 132 -9.96 -14.45 -2.69
CA ILE A 132 -10.03 -15.09 -4.02
C ILE A 132 -9.87 -16.61 -3.86
N GLN A 133 -10.78 -17.37 -4.47
CA GLN A 133 -10.62 -18.83 -4.59
C GLN A 133 -9.61 -19.11 -5.71
N LYS A 134 -8.43 -19.62 -5.35
CA LYS A 134 -7.33 -19.94 -6.26
C LYS A 134 -7.44 -21.36 -6.79
#